data_AF-A0A6F7W2L6-F1
#
_entry.id   AF-A0A6F7W2L6-F1
#
_cell.length_a   1.000
_cell.length_b   1.000
_cell.length_c   1.000
_cell.angle_alpha   90.00
_cell.angle_beta   90.00
_cell.angle_gamma   90.00
#
_symmetry.space_group_name_H-M   'P 1'
#
loop_
_entity.id
_entity.type
_entity.pdbx_description
1 polymer ?
#
loop_
_entity_poly.entity_id
_entity_poly.type
_entity_poly.pdbx_seq_one_letter_code
_entity_poly.pdbx_strand_id
1 'polypeptide(L)'
;MGDLDTPVVEDPETAARYSEINYAVDALTALGNTSVYLDAGHAGWHSVSSIVPRLIKAGIDRATGFALNVSHYQTDPDSAWYGRLISSCLAYADEGGDPEDCADQSWSRRHARRWLHAHVPDEPGRMKHFVTDTSRNGQGPWAPRAGAHLDAQS
;
A
#
# COMPACT_ATOMS: atom_id res chain seq x y z
N MET A 1 -1.70 35.98 -7.30
CA MET A 1 -2.71 35.15 -7.99
C MET A 1 -1.92 34.27 -8.95
N GLY A 2 -1.51 33.09 -8.49
CA GLY A 2 -0.62 32.19 -9.22
C GLY A 2 -1.42 31.28 -10.14
N ASP A 3 -0.87 31.05 -11.32
CA ASP A 3 -1.47 30.32 -12.45
C ASP A 3 -1.89 28.89 -12.05
N LEU A 4 -3.17 28.57 -12.23
CA LEU A 4 -3.76 27.26 -11.89
C LEU A 4 -3.61 26.23 -13.01
N ASP A 5 -2.84 26.54 -14.05
CA ASP A 5 -2.86 25.78 -15.32
C ASP A 5 -1.48 25.28 -15.77
N THR A 6 -0.49 25.24 -14.86
CA THR A 6 0.78 24.55 -15.17
C THR A 6 0.53 23.05 -15.16
N PRO A 7 0.74 22.32 -16.27
CA PRO A 7 0.65 20.86 -16.23
C PRO A 7 1.67 20.35 -15.22
N VAL A 8 1.24 19.47 -14.32
CA VAL A 8 2.18 18.72 -13.48
C VAL A 8 2.90 17.75 -14.39
N VAL A 9 4.04 18.19 -14.94
CA VAL A 9 4.96 17.30 -15.64
C VAL A 9 5.60 16.41 -14.59
N GLU A 10 5.41 15.10 -14.73
CA GLU A 10 6.05 14.14 -13.83
C GLU A 10 7.57 14.30 -13.89
N ASP A 11 8.19 14.36 -12.71
CA ASP A 11 9.63 14.45 -12.59
C ASP A 11 10.32 13.26 -13.29
N PRO A 12 11.36 13.48 -14.12
CA PRO A 12 12.01 12.41 -14.88
C PRO A 12 12.56 11.27 -14.02
N GLU A 13 13.03 11.53 -12.80
CA GLU A 13 13.52 10.48 -11.89
C GLU A 13 12.36 9.61 -11.39
N THR A 14 11.21 10.22 -11.13
CA THR A 14 9.97 9.50 -10.78
C THR A 14 9.50 8.61 -11.93
N ALA A 15 9.48 9.14 -13.17
CA ALA A 15 9.13 8.37 -14.35
C ALA A 15 10.12 7.20 -14.59
N ALA A 16 11.42 7.45 -14.44
CA ALA A 16 12.46 6.42 -14.54
C ALA A 16 12.26 5.31 -13.49
N ARG A 17 11.94 5.67 -12.24
CA ARG A 17 11.66 4.70 -11.18
C ARG A 17 10.50 3.76 -11.54
N TYR A 18 9.40 4.30 -12.06
CA TYR A 18 8.28 3.45 -12.50
C TYR A 18 8.67 2.56 -13.68
N SER A 19 9.49 3.05 -14.61
CA SER A 19 10.00 2.23 -15.71
C SER A 19 10.86 1.06 -15.21
N GLU A 20 11.75 1.29 -14.26
CA GLU A 20 12.60 0.25 -13.65
C GLU A 20 11.76 -0.80 -12.90
N ILE A 21 10.78 -0.35 -12.11
CA ILE A 21 9.90 -1.25 -11.37
C ILE A 21 9.06 -2.09 -12.32
N ASN A 22 8.46 -1.49 -13.36
CA ASN A 22 7.69 -2.22 -14.36
C ASN A 22 8.56 -3.25 -15.09
N TYR A 23 9.80 -2.86 -15.48
CA TYR A 23 10.73 -3.80 -16.08
C TYR A 23 11.04 -4.99 -15.15
N ALA A 24 11.26 -4.74 -13.85
CA ALA A 24 11.50 -5.80 -12.88
C ALA A 24 10.27 -6.70 -12.72
N VAL A 25 9.06 -6.15 -12.67
CA VAL A 25 7.80 -6.92 -12.66
C VAL A 25 7.74 -7.82 -13.88
N ASP A 26 7.93 -7.28 -15.08
CA ASP A 26 7.83 -8.04 -16.33
C ASP A 26 8.89 -9.15 -16.40
N ALA A 27 10.14 -8.82 -16.08
CA ALA A 27 11.25 -9.75 -16.15
C ALA A 27 11.12 -10.89 -15.13
N LEU A 28 10.71 -10.59 -13.90
CA LEU A 28 10.63 -11.58 -12.82
C LEU A 28 9.37 -12.45 -12.91
N THR A 29 8.23 -11.88 -13.31
CA THR A 29 6.97 -12.63 -13.47
C THR A 29 7.00 -13.60 -14.65
N ALA A 30 7.83 -13.36 -15.66
CA ALA A 30 8.06 -14.28 -16.77
C ALA A 30 8.84 -15.56 -16.37
N LEU A 31 9.47 -15.58 -15.19
CA LEU A 31 10.23 -16.73 -14.70
C LEU A 31 9.32 -17.75 -14.01
N GLY A 32 9.50 -19.03 -14.31
CA GLY A 32 8.80 -20.11 -13.62
C GLY A 32 9.15 -20.17 -12.13
N ASN A 33 8.16 -20.49 -11.28
CA ASN A 33 8.30 -20.60 -9.82
C ASN A 33 8.72 -19.31 -9.10
N THR A 34 8.52 -18.14 -9.70
CA THR A 34 8.76 -16.85 -9.05
C THR A 34 7.45 -16.25 -8.58
N SER A 35 7.42 -15.70 -7.37
CA SER A 35 6.34 -14.85 -6.88
C SER A 35 6.85 -13.44 -6.66
N VAL A 36 6.18 -12.45 -7.25
CA VAL A 36 6.60 -11.06 -7.21
C VAL A 36 5.64 -10.26 -6.33
N TYR A 37 6.18 -9.63 -5.30
CA TYR A 37 5.45 -8.77 -4.37
C TYR A 37 6.05 -7.37 -4.41
N LEU A 38 5.23 -6.37 -4.74
CA LEU A 38 5.64 -4.95 -4.71
C LEU A 38 5.56 -4.41 -3.29
N ASP A 39 6.55 -3.65 -2.83
CA ASP A 39 6.48 -2.99 -1.52
C ASP A 39 5.39 -1.91 -1.52
N ALA A 40 4.51 -1.97 -0.51
CA ALA A 40 3.41 -1.01 -0.31
C ALA A 40 3.57 -0.21 1.00
N GLY A 41 4.79 -0.16 1.55
CA GLY A 41 5.09 0.52 2.80
C GLY A 41 4.33 -0.05 3.99
N HIS A 42 3.78 0.82 4.83
CA HIS A 42 3.06 0.44 6.04
C HIS A 42 1.98 1.46 6.42
N ALA A 43 1.07 1.07 7.32
CA ALA A 43 -0.14 1.83 7.70
C ALA A 43 0.11 3.25 8.25
N GLY A 44 1.36 3.56 8.63
CA GLY A 44 1.77 4.85 9.18
C GLY A 44 2.46 5.77 8.18
N TRP A 45 2.61 5.35 6.93
CA TRP A 45 3.32 6.12 5.90
C TRP A 45 2.40 6.54 4.76
N HIS A 46 1.80 5.58 4.05
CA HIS A 46 0.92 5.88 2.92
C HIS A 46 -0.54 5.69 3.29
N SER A 47 -1.41 6.62 2.87
CA SER A 47 -2.85 6.38 2.83
C SER A 47 -3.17 5.34 1.76
N VAL A 48 -4.31 4.65 1.89
CA VAL A 48 -4.77 3.69 0.88
C VAL A 48 -4.94 4.37 -0.48
N SER A 49 -5.55 5.55 -0.50
CA SER A 49 -5.73 6.35 -1.72
C SER A 49 -4.42 6.79 -2.37
N SER A 50 -3.34 6.95 -1.59
CA SER A 50 -2.03 7.34 -2.14
C SER A 50 -1.21 6.16 -2.65
N ILE A 51 -1.29 4.98 -2.02
CA ILE A 51 -0.46 3.82 -2.40
C ILE A 51 -1.05 3.02 -3.55
N VAL A 52 -2.37 2.93 -3.63
CA VAL A 52 -3.04 2.11 -4.66
C VAL A 52 -2.74 2.61 -6.08
N PRO A 53 -2.85 3.91 -6.40
CA PRO A 53 -2.46 4.42 -7.71
C PRO A 53 -0.98 4.16 -8.05
N ARG A 54 -0.10 4.20 -7.05
CA ARG A 54 1.34 3.90 -7.24
C ARG A 54 1.57 2.43 -7.56
N LEU A 55 0.87 1.52 -6.87
CA LEU A 55 0.92 0.09 -7.14
C LEU A 55 0.39 -0.24 -8.55
N ILE A 56 -0.73 0.37 -8.94
CA ILE A 56 -1.28 0.23 -10.31
C ILE A 56 -0.25 0.70 -11.33
N LYS A 57 0.30 1.91 -11.16
CA LYS A 57 1.33 2.46 -12.04
C LYS A 57 2.62 1.62 -12.08
N ALA A 58 2.95 0.93 -10.98
CA ALA A 58 4.08 0.02 -10.87
C ALA A 58 3.83 -1.37 -11.45
N GLY A 59 2.61 -1.66 -11.94
CA GLY A 59 2.29 -2.93 -12.60
C GLY A 59 1.83 -4.05 -11.66
N ILE A 60 1.22 -3.71 -10.52
CA ILE A 60 0.68 -4.69 -9.55
C ILE A 60 -0.25 -5.75 -10.18
N ASP A 61 -0.93 -5.42 -11.28
CA ASP A 61 -1.83 -6.35 -11.99
C ASP A 61 -1.09 -7.57 -12.52
N ARG A 62 0.18 -7.41 -12.90
CA ARG A 62 1.04 -8.49 -13.37
C ARG A 62 1.80 -9.19 -12.23
N ALA A 63 1.92 -8.54 -11.08
CA ALA A 63 2.55 -9.10 -9.89
C ALA A 63 1.62 -10.08 -9.14
N THR A 64 2.22 -10.93 -8.30
CA THR A 64 1.50 -11.87 -7.42
C THR A 64 0.71 -11.13 -6.33
N GLY A 65 1.28 -10.04 -5.81
CA GLY A 65 0.68 -9.28 -4.72
C GLY A 65 1.57 -8.14 -4.26
N PHE A 66 1.40 -7.71 -3.01
CA PHE A 66 2.23 -6.67 -2.39
C PHE A 66 2.78 -7.08 -1.02
N ALA A 67 3.89 -6.47 -0.61
CA ALA A 67 4.52 -6.67 0.68
C ALA A 67 4.24 -5.45 1.58
N LEU A 68 4.07 -5.71 2.87
CA LEU A 68 3.85 -4.69 3.89
C LEU A 68 4.88 -4.77 4.99
N ASN A 69 5.11 -3.62 5.61
CA ASN A 69 5.87 -3.48 6.85
C ASN A 69 7.34 -3.93 6.72
N VAL A 70 7.89 -3.98 5.49
CA VAL A 70 9.26 -4.41 5.22
C VAL A 70 10.22 -3.58 6.07
N SER A 71 10.99 -4.27 6.92
CA SER A 71 11.90 -3.66 7.89
C SER A 71 11.25 -2.64 8.83
N HIS A 72 9.96 -2.77 9.15
CA HIS A 72 9.23 -1.83 10.00
C HIS A 72 8.46 -2.52 11.14
N TYR A 73 7.79 -1.73 11.99
CA TYR A 73 7.29 -2.15 13.29
C TYR A 73 5.77 -2.06 13.46
N GLN A 74 4.98 -1.83 12.40
CA GLN A 74 3.51 -1.73 12.54
C GLN A 74 2.91 -3.06 13.02
N THR A 75 1.99 -3.00 13.97
CA THR A 75 1.42 -4.19 14.61
C THR A 75 0.77 -5.13 13.59
N ASP A 76 0.70 -6.43 13.89
CA ASP A 76 0.00 -7.40 13.03
C ASP A 76 -1.45 -6.99 12.76
N PRO A 77 -2.27 -6.56 13.75
CA PRO A 77 -3.64 -6.12 13.49
C PRO A 77 -3.75 -4.89 12.58
N ASP A 78 -2.79 -3.96 12.65
CA ASP A 78 -2.79 -2.78 11.78
C ASP A 78 -2.32 -3.12 10.38
N SER A 79 -1.28 -3.95 10.24
CA SER A 79 -0.79 -4.41 8.94
C SER A 79 -1.81 -5.29 8.22
N ALA A 80 -2.46 -6.23 8.92
CA ALA A 80 -3.53 -7.05 8.35
C ALA A 80 -4.74 -6.23 7.91
N TRP A 81 -5.08 -5.18 8.67
CA TRP A 81 -6.15 -4.28 8.29
C TRP A 81 -5.80 -3.44 7.07
N TYR A 82 -4.63 -2.82 7.08
CA TYR A 82 -4.15 -2.00 5.98
C TYR A 82 -4.00 -2.80 4.69
N GLY A 83 -3.46 -4.02 4.77
CA GLY A 83 -3.40 -4.95 3.64
C GLY A 83 -4.78 -5.32 3.11
N ARG A 84 -5.76 -5.57 3.98
CA ARG A 84 -7.14 -5.78 3.53
C ARG A 84 -7.69 -4.57 2.79
N LEU A 85 -7.45 -3.35 3.28
CA LEU A 85 -7.92 -2.13 2.62
C LEU A 85 -7.28 -1.92 1.24
N ILE A 86 -5.96 -2.09 1.12
CA ILE A 86 -5.25 -1.99 -0.18
C ILE A 86 -5.78 -3.05 -1.15
N SER A 87 -5.84 -4.31 -0.73
CA SER A 87 -6.30 -5.44 -1.54
C SER A 87 -7.74 -5.21 -2.05
N SER A 88 -8.59 -4.65 -1.19
CA SER A 88 -9.97 -4.27 -1.51
C SER A 88 -10.06 -3.11 -2.48
N CYS A 89 -9.24 -2.08 -2.29
CA CYS A 89 -9.20 -0.92 -3.16
C CYS A 89 -8.65 -1.26 -4.56
N LEU A 90 -7.66 -2.15 -4.65
CA LEU A 90 -7.19 -2.67 -5.93
C LEU A 90 -8.30 -3.40 -6.70
N ALA A 91 -9.09 -4.23 -6.02
CA ALA A 91 -10.24 -4.90 -6.64
C ALA A 91 -11.33 -3.91 -7.09
N TYR A 92 -11.60 -2.88 -6.28
CA TYR A 92 -12.54 -1.81 -6.65
C TYR A 92 -12.06 -1.01 -7.87
N ALA A 93 -10.76 -0.70 -7.93
CA ALA A 93 -10.16 0.02 -9.06
C ALA A 93 -10.13 -0.80 -10.35
N ASP A 94 -9.91 -2.12 -10.27
CA ASP A 94 -10.00 -3.06 -11.41
C ASP A 94 -11.41 -3.05 -12.04
N GLU A 95 -12.45 -2.81 -11.23
CA GLU A 95 -13.83 -2.67 -11.69
C GLU A 95 -14.20 -1.22 -12.12
N GLY A 96 -13.22 -0.32 -12.19
CA GLY A 96 -13.37 1.06 -12.65
C GLY A 96 -13.63 2.10 -11.56
N GLY A 97 -13.51 1.71 -10.29
CA GLY A 97 -13.61 2.61 -9.16
C GLY A 97 -12.42 3.57 -9.03
N ASP A 98 -12.65 4.78 -8.49
CA ASP A 98 -11.58 5.74 -8.22
C ASP A 98 -10.87 5.39 -6.89
N PRO A 99 -9.55 5.16 -6.86
CA PRO A 99 -8.81 4.91 -5.62
C PRO A 99 -8.94 6.02 -4.55
N GLU A 100 -9.30 7.24 -4.92
CA GLU A 100 -9.57 8.33 -3.97
C GLU A 100 -10.83 8.07 -3.11
N ASP A 101 -11.77 7.27 -3.60
CA ASP A 101 -12.99 6.90 -2.87
C ASP A 101 -12.77 5.74 -1.89
N CYS A 102 -11.58 5.12 -1.89
CA CYS A 102 -11.31 3.93 -1.11
C CYS A 102 -11.31 4.18 0.40
N ALA A 103 -11.72 3.15 1.14
CA ALA A 103 -11.61 3.16 2.59
C ALA A 103 -10.15 3.27 3.05
N ASP A 104 -9.90 4.21 3.97
CA ASP A 104 -8.58 4.51 4.48
C ASP A 104 -8.35 4.00 5.91
N GLN A 105 -7.09 3.74 6.27
CA GLN A 105 -6.74 3.27 7.62
C GLN A 105 -7.02 4.30 8.71
N SER A 106 -7.06 5.59 8.38
CA SER A 106 -7.42 6.67 9.29
C SER A 106 -8.92 6.71 9.63
N TRP A 107 -9.76 6.06 8.82
CA TRP A 107 -11.20 6.04 9.06
C TRP A 107 -11.54 5.16 10.25
N SER A 108 -12.65 5.49 10.93
CA SER A 108 -13.21 4.58 11.93
C SER A 108 -13.48 3.21 11.31
N ARG A 109 -13.14 2.13 12.04
CA ARG A 109 -13.34 0.74 11.55
C ARG A 109 -14.78 0.48 11.08
N ARG A 110 -15.77 1.14 11.69
CA ARG A 110 -17.19 1.04 11.28
C ARG A 110 -17.42 1.62 9.89
N HIS A 111 -16.84 2.78 9.59
CA HIS A 111 -17.02 3.44 8.30
C HIS A 111 -16.34 2.66 7.19
N ALA A 112 -15.08 2.30 7.37
CA ALA A 112 -14.34 1.49 6.41
C ALA A 112 -15.01 0.12 6.15
N ARG A 113 -15.56 -0.54 7.18
CA ARG A 113 -16.34 -1.78 6.99
C ARG A 113 -17.60 -1.61 6.13
N ARG A 114 -18.30 -0.47 6.23
CA ARG A 114 -19.45 -0.19 5.36
C ARG A 114 -19.03 -0.03 3.91
N TRP A 115 -17.92 0.69 3.69
CA TRP A 115 -17.35 0.81 2.35
C TRP A 115 -16.95 -0.55 1.80
N LEU A 116 -16.26 -1.38 2.59
CA LEU A 116 -15.87 -2.73 2.19
C LEU A 116 -17.08 -3.59 1.80
N HIS A 117 -18.16 -3.56 2.58
CA HIS A 117 -19.39 -4.29 2.26
C HIS A 117 -20.06 -3.81 0.97
N ALA A 118 -19.93 -2.53 0.62
CA ALA A 118 -20.60 -1.96 -0.54
C ALA A 118 -19.82 -2.15 -1.86
N HIS A 119 -18.48 -2.29 -1.79
CA HIS A 119 -17.62 -2.19 -2.97
C HIS A 119 -16.69 -3.38 -3.21
N VAL A 120 -16.54 -4.31 -2.23
CA VAL A 120 -15.57 -5.40 -2.35
C VAL A 120 -16.28 -6.67 -2.83
N PRO A 121 -15.75 -7.37 -3.86
CA PRO A 121 -16.31 -8.62 -4.33
C PRO A 121 -16.39 -9.68 -3.22
N ASP A 122 -17.44 -10.52 -3.27
CA ASP A 122 -17.57 -11.70 -2.41
C ASP A 122 -16.63 -12.87 -2.82
N GLU A 123 -15.66 -12.59 -3.70
CA GLU A 123 -14.70 -13.55 -4.24
C GLU A 123 -13.26 -13.15 -3.87
N PRO A 124 -12.74 -13.55 -2.70
CA PRO A 124 -11.41 -13.17 -2.23
C PRO A 124 -10.26 -13.59 -3.17
N GLY A 125 -10.49 -14.60 -4.02
CA GLY A 125 -9.52 -15.08 -5.01
C GLY A 125 -9.27 -14.08 -6.17
N ARG A 126 -10.15 -13.10 -6.37
CA ARG A 126 -9.96 -12.00 -7.33
C ARG A 126 -9.14 -10.85 -6.76
N MET A 127 -8.90 -10.83 -5.45
CA MET A 127 -8.18 -9.75 -4.78
C MET A 127 -6.68 -10.06 -4.71
N LYS A 128 -5.83 -9.03 -4.84
CA LYS A 128 -4.38 -9.20 -4.72
C LYS A 128 -3.99 -9.66 -3.31
N HIS A 129 -3.18 -10.71 -3.23
CA HIS A 129 -2.64 -11.20 -1.96
C HIS A 129 -1.60 -10.23 -1.39
N PHE A 130 -1.33 -10.36 -0.10
CA PHE A 130 -0.22 -9.64 0.52
C PHE A 130 0.53 -10.49 1.54
N VAL A 131 1.81 -10.16 1.70
CA VAL A 131 2.68 -10.67 2.75
C VAL A 131 3.05 -9.54 3.69
N THR A 132 3.26 -9.85 4.97
CA THR A 132 3.69 -8.87 5.97
C THR A 132 5.02 -9.32 6.55
N ASP A 133 5.99 -8.41 6.58
CA ASP A 133 7.21 -8.61 7.36
C ASP A 133 6.90 -8.43 8.85
N THR A 134 6.90 -9.55 9.57
CA THR A 134 6.64 -9.61 11.02
C THR A 134 7.92 -9.80 11.83
N SER A 135 9.09 -9.50 11.25
CA SER A 135 10.39 -9.76 11.89
C SER A 135 10.60 -9.02 13.21
N ARG A 136 9.97 -7.84 13.38
CA ARG A 136 10.18 -6.95 14.54
C ARG A 136 8.93 -6.26 15.09
N ASN A 137 7.73 -6.68 14.72
CA ASN A 137 6.51 -5.93 15.00
C ASN A 137 5.67 -6.41 16.21
N GLY A 138 6.21 -7.31 17.04
CA GLY A 138 5.49 -7.90 18.16
C GLY A 138 5.01 -6.92 19.24
N GLN A 139 5.57 -5.70 19.30
CA GLN A 139 5.18 -4.65 20.25
C GLN A 139 4.73 -3.34 19.58
N GLY A 140 4.61 -3.33 18.24
CA GLY A 140 4.37 -2.10 17.50
C GLY A 140 5.59 -1.16 17.44
N PRO A 141 5.43 0.04 16.85
CA PRO A 141 6.45 1.08 16.88
C PRO A 141 6.81 1.48 18.32
N TRP A 142 8.07 1.82 18.56
CA TRP A 142 8.51 2.28 19.88
C TRP A 142 7.80 3.57 20.30
N ALA A 143 7.21 3.56 21.49
CA ALA A 143 6.61 4.73 22.11
C ALA A 143 7.48 5.17 23.32
N PRO A 144 8.06 6.38 23.31
CA PRO A 144 8.80 6.88 24.46
C PRO A 144 7.89 6.99 25.69
N ARG A 145 8.42 6.62 26.87
CA ARG A 145 7.77 6.99 28.14
C ARG A 145 7.94 8.49 28.34
N ALA A 146 6.83 9.17 28.68
CA ALA A 146 6.85 10.60 28.97
C ALA A 146 7.88 10.91 30.07
N GLY A 147 8.83 11.80 29.79
CA GLY A 147 9.87 12.25 30.73
C GLY A 147 11.09 11.34 30.89
N ALA A 148 11.21 10.24 30.12
CA ALA A 148 12.31 9.29 30.31
C ALA A 148 13.59 9.62 29.52
N HIS A 149 13.51 10.38 28.42
CA HIS A 149 14.68 10.68 27.56
C HIS A 149 14.54 12.08 26.94
N LEU A 150 15.62 12.88 26.97
CA LEU A 150 15.67 14.22 26.36
C LEU A 150 15.79 14.16 24.82
N ASP A 151 16.21 13.02 24.27
CA ASP A 151 16.29 12.73 22.84
C ASP A 151 16.42 11.21 22.59
N ALA A 152 15.89 10.73 21.46
CA ALA A 152 15.86 9.31 21.10
C ALA A 152 17.11 8.82 20.34
N GLN A 153 18.18 9.63 20.30
CA GLN A 153 19.38 9.43 19.48
C GLN A 153 20.70 9.62 20.28
N SER A 154 20.66 9.71 21.61
CA SER A 154 21.85 9.85 22.47
C SER A 154 22.42 8.52 22.97
#